data_AF-A0A9X3D1W8-F1
#
_entry.id   AF-A0A9X3D1W8-F1
#
_cell.length_a   1.000
_cell.length_b   1.000
_cell.length_c   1.000
_cell.angle_alpha   90.00
_cell.angle_beta   90.00
_cell.angle_gamma   90.00
#
_symmetry.space_group_name_H-M   'P 1'
#
loop_
_entity.id
_entity.type
_entity.pdbx_description
1 polymer ?
#
loop_
_entity_poly.entity_id
_entity_poly.type
_entity_poly.pdbx_seq_one_letter_code
_entity_poly.pdbx_strand_id
1 'polypeptide(L)'
;MSIENAFITPENINGLCALQVGDDAGFRYIVSNISDTDSATFTGITTDVAESAEMSPPGPKTVEPQSEINSGVSGADLAPGDPAFITTLRGLRENAEPGESFSVTFTFADRDPIEIMVPVEACPAA
;
A
#
# COMPACT_ATOMS: atom_id res chain seq x y z
N MET A 1 -6.86 -1.84 14.40
CA MET A 1 -6.10 -2.11 13.16
C MET A 1 -4.74 -1.47 13.30
N SER A 2 -3.71 -2.05 12.71
CA SER A 2 -2.36 -1.47 12.62
C SER A 2 -1.92 -1.48 11.16
N ILE A 3 -1.09 -0.52 10.76
CA ILE A 3 -0.50 -0.42 9.43
C ILE A 3 1.02 -0.44 9.59
N GLU A 4 1.70 -1.32 8.87
CA GLU A 4 3.14 -1.53 8.97
C GLU A 4 3.77 -1.59 7.57
N ASN A 5 5.07 -1.30 7.48
CA ASN A 5 5.87 -1.37 6.24
C ASN A 5 5.19 -0.70 5.04
N ALA A 6 4.56 0.45 5.25
CA ALA A 6 3.91 1.22 4.19
C ALA A 6 4.94 2.08 3.45
N PHE A 7 5.13 1.85 2.15
CA PHE A 7 6.04 2.62 1.30
C PHE A 7 5.75 2.45 -0.20
N ILE A 8 6.21 3.41 -1.00
CA ILE A 8 6.34 3.27 -2.46
C ILE A 8 7.81 2.98 -2.79
N THR A 9 8.07 1.94 -3.58
CA THR A 9 9.38 1.74 -4.20
C THR A 9 9.32 2.27 -5.65
N PRO A 10 10.10 3.30 -6.01
CA PRO A 10 10.17 3.76 -7.39
C PRO A 10 10.73 2.66 -8.30
N GLU A 11 10.16 2.49 -9.48
CA GLU A 11 10.74 1.60 -10.49
C GLU A 11 11.98 2.23 -11.12
N ASN A 12 13.00 1.41 -11.40
CA ASN A 12 14.17 1.84 -12.15
C ASN A 12 13.86 1.76 -13.64
N ILE A 13 13.61 2.91 -14.27
CA ILE A 13 13.35 2.99 -15.70
C ILE A 13 14.61 3.53 -16.38
N ASN A 14 15.28 2.67 -17.17
CA ASN A 14 16.47 3.02 -17.95
C ASN A 14 17.66 3.58 -17.13
N GLY A 15 17.88 3.11 -15.91
CA GLY A 15 18.97 3.57 -15.05
C GLY A 15 18.68 4.87 -14.29
N LEU A 16 17.49 5.42 -14.47
CA LEU A 16 16.95 6.52 -13.67
C LEU A 16 15.87 5.93 -12.77
N CYS A 17 16.15 5.92 -11.47
CA CYS A 17 15.09 5.72 -10.50
C CYS A 17 14.45 7.09 -10.27
N ALA A 18 13.21 7.23 -10.75
CA ALA A 18 12.40 8.42 -10.57
C ALA A 18 10.95 8.01 -10.63
N LEU A 19 10.13 8.51 -9.70
CA LEU A 19 8.69 8.56 -9.89
C LEU A 19 8.41 9.74 -10.83
N GLN A 20 7.77 9.50 -11.97
CA GLN A 20 7.34 10.58 -12.86
C GLN A 20 5.86 10.88 -12.64
N VAL A 21 5.50 12.15 -12.78
CA VAL A 21 4.09 12.56 -12.80
C VAL A 21 3.39 11.85 -13.95
N GLY A 22 2.23 11.26 -13.65
CA GLY A 22 1.45 10.47 -14.59
C GLY A 22 1.82 8.99 -14.64
N ASP A 23 2.94 8.56 -14.04
CA ASP A 23 3.29 7.14 -13.95
C ASP A 23 2.46 6.44 -12.87
N ASP A 24 2.46 5.10 -12.94
CA ASP A 24 1.87 4.24 -11.94
C ASP A 24 2.95 3.70 -11.00
N ALA A 25 2.60 3.47 -9.73
CA ALA A 25 3.52 2.88 -8.77
C ALA A 25 2.89 1.78 -7.92
N GLY A 26 3.67 0.73 -7.66
CA GLY A 26 3.32 -0.30 -6.70
C GLY A 26 3.40 0.25 -5.27
N PHE A 27 2.35 0.00 -4.49
CA PHE A 27 2.26 0.45 -3.10
C PHE A 27 2.29 -0.74 -2.14
N ARG A 28 3.34 -0.79 -1.31
CA ARG A 28 3.59 -1.87 -0.35
C ARG A 28 3.13 -1.43 1.03
N TYR A 29 2.47 -2.33 1.75
CA TYR A 29 2.02 -2.15 3.12
C TYR A 29 1.48 -3.47 3.70
N ILE A 30 1.42 -3.53 5.02
CA ILE A 30 0.82 -4.59 5.81
C ILE A 30 -0.35 -4.01 6.59
N VAL A 31 -1.49 -4.69 6.57
CA VAL A 31 -2.65 -4.38 7.41
C VAL A 31 -2.85 -5.49 8.41
N SER A 32 -2.69 -5.18 9.70
CA SER A 32 -2.78 -6.16 10.78
C SER A 32 -4.03 -5.94 11.63
N ASN A 33 -4.77 -7.01 11.88
CA ASN A 33 -5.91 -7.01 12.78
C ASN A 33 -5.50 -7.53 14.16
N ILE A 34 -5.25 -6.59 15.06
CA ILE A 34 -4.87 -6.85 16.45
C ILE A 34 -6.06 -7.23 17.36
N SER A 35 -7.27 -7.38 16.82
CA SER A 35 -8.41 -7.88 17.60
C SER A 35 -8.24 -9.37 17.88
N ASP A 36 -8.61 -9.80 19.08
CA ASP A 36 -8.59 -11.22 19.47
C ASP A 36 -9.80 -11.99 18.92
N THR A 37 -10.88 -11.29 18.57
CA THR A 37 -12.19 -11.91 18.31
C THR A 37 -12.85 -11.49 17.01
N ASP A 38 -12.64 -10.25 16.59
CA ASP A 38 -13.42 -9.66 15.51
C ASP A 38 -12.58 -9.51 14.25
N SER A 39 -13.10 -9.99 13.11
CA SER A 39 -12.53 -9.72 11.79
C SER A 39 -12.72 -8.25 11.40
N ALA A 40 -11.95 -7.79 10.44
CA ALA A 40 -12.08 -6.47 9.83
C ALA A 40 -12.22 -6.57 8.31
N THR A 41 -12.95 -5.63 7.71
CA THR A 41 -13.13 -5.55 6.26
C THR A 41 -12.38 -4.33 5.73
N PHE A 42 -11.19 -4.55 5.20
CA PHE A 42 -10.41 -3.53 4.52
C PHE A 42 -11.01 -3.23 3.14
N THR A 43 -11.23 -1.95 2.84
CA THR A 43 -11.96 -1.51 1.63
C THR A 43 -11.08 -0.80 0.62
N GLY A 44 -9.93 -0.29 1.05
CA GLY A 44 -8.96 0.34 0.17
C GLY A 44 -8.19 1.46 0.86
N ILE A 45 -7.54 2.28 0.02
CA ILE A 45 -6.80 3.46 0.45
C ILE A 45 -7.23 4.67 -0.35
N THR A 46 -7.04 5.85 0.22
CA THR A 46 -7.15 7.13 -0.49
C THR A 46 -5.93 7.99 -0.22
N THR A 47 -5.49 8.71 -1.24
CA THR A 47 -4.36 9.65 -1.13
C THR A 47 -4.46 10.72 -2.22
N ASP A 48 -3.90 11.90 -1.94
CA ASP A 48 -3.84 13.00 -2.89
C ASP A 48 -2.64 12.91 -3.83
N VAL A 49 -1.71 11.96 -3.63
CA VAL A 49 -0.53 11.81 -4.50
C VAL A 49 -0.76 11.05 -5.80
N ALA A 50 -1.98 10.52 -6.00
CA ALA A 50 -2.34 9.73 -7.17
C ALA A 50 -3.77 10.04 -7.60
N GLU A 51 -4.11 9.77 -8.86
CA GLU A 51 -5.47 9.87 -9.36
C GLU A 51 -6.39 8.81 -8.74
N SER A 52 -5.87 7.59 -8.59
CA SER A 52 -6.61 6.50 -7.93
C SER A 52 -5.66 5.51 -7.26
N ALA A 53 -6.22 4.70 -6.35
CA ALA A 53 -5.56 3.53 -5.80
C ALA A 53 -6.38 2.28 -6.13
N GLU A 54 -5.77 1.34 -6.83
CA GLU A 54 -6.42 0.15 -7.35
C GLU A 54 -5.85 -1.11 -6.68
N MET A 55 -6.74 -1.94 -6.12
CA MET A 55 -6.36 -3.26 -5.59
C MET A 55 -6.63 -4.35 -6.63
N SER A 56 -5.71 -5.30 -6.75
CA SER A 56 -5.86 -6.50 -7.58
C SER A 56 -5.57 -7.77 -6.76
N PRO A 57 -6.53 -8.69 -6.60
CA PRO A 57 -7.90 -8.62 -7.14
C PRO A 57 -8.73 -7.49 -6.52
N PRO A 58 -9.70 -6.92 -7.25
CA PRO A 58 -10.51 -5.81 -6.76
C PRO A 58 -11.45 -6.22 -5.62
N GLY A 59 -11.99 -5.21 -4.94
CA GLY A 59 -12.98 -5.37 -3.87
C GLY A 59 -12.38 -5.55 -2.47
N PRO A 60 -13.25 -5.61 -1.45
CA PRO A 60 -12.84 -5.65 -0.05
C PRO A 60 -11.99 -6.88 0.28
N LYS A 61 -11.20 -6.77 1.35
CA LYS A 61 -10.34 -7.82 1.89
C LYS A 61 -10.68 -8.05 3.36
N THR A 62 -10.96 -9.29 3.72
CA THR A 62 -11.15 -9.67 5.12
C THR A 62 -9.79 -9.83 5.78
N VAL A 63 -9.64 -9.26 6.98
CA VAL A 63 -8.50 -9.47 7.87
C VAL A 63 -9.04 -10.17 9.11
N GLU A 64 -8.73 -11.45 9.25
CA GLU A 64 -9.19 -12.27 10.37
C GLU A 64 -8.60 -11.78 11.71
N PRO A 65 -9.18 -12.17 12.86
CA PRO A 65 -8.59 -11.86 14.16
C PRO A 65 -7.15 -12.37 14.25
N GLN A 66 -6.25 -11.59 14.85
CA GLN A 66 -4.82 -11.91 15.00
C GLN A 66 -4.14 -12.29 13.67
N SER A 67 -4.55 -11.68 12.56
CA SER A 67 -3.99 -11.94 11.23
C SER A 67 -3.58 -10.66 10.51
N GLU A 68 -2.90 -10.83 9.38
CA GLU A 68 -2.47 -9.76 8.50
C GLU A 68 -2.76 -10.04 7.03
N ILE A 69 -2.84 -8.97 6.24
CA ILE A 69 -2.86 -9.03 4.77
C ILE A 69 -1.77 -8.09 4.22
N ASN A 70 -1.22 -8.46 3.06
CA ASN A 70 -0.03 -7.83 2.53
C ASN A 70 -0.25 -7.35 1.09
N SER A 71 0.09 -6.09 0.82
CA SER A 71 0.13 -5.51 -0.52
C SER A 71 1.55 -5.50 -1.08
N GLY A 72 1.74 -5.98 -2.31
CA GLY A 72 3.00 -5.83 -3.06
C GLY A 72 4.10 -6.84 -2.70
N VAL A 73 3.76 -7.91 -1.98
CA VAL A 73 4.61 -9.08 -1.78
C VAL A 73 4.32 -10.09 -2.89
N SER A 74 5.33 -10.44 -3.69
CA SER A 74 5.19 -11.48 -4.72
C SER A 74 5.29 -12.86 -4.08
N GLY A 75 4.62 -13.86 -4.64
CA GLY A 75 4.33 -15.15 -4.00
C GLY A 75 5.50 -16.02 -3.49
N ALA A 76 6.76 -15.59 -3.66
CA ALA A 76 7.92 -16.25 -3.06
C ALA A 76 8.15 -15.86 -1.58
N ASP A 77 7.67 -14.68 -1.17
CA ASP A 77 7.88 -14.12 0.19
C ASP A 77 6.65 -14.33 1.11
N LEU A 78 5.58 -14.95 0.59
CA LEU A 78 4.35 -15.24 1.33
C LEU A 78 4.35 -16.66 1.87
N ALA A 79 3.82 -16.86 3.07
CA ALA A 79 3.52 -18.21 3.51
C ALA A 79 2.39 -18.80 2.65
N PRO A 80 2.38 -20.12 2.39
CA PRO A 80 1.29 -20.76 1.67
C PRO A 80 -0.06 -20.50 2.35
N GLY A 81 -0.95 -19.77 1.65
CA GLY A 81 -2.29 -19.42 2.15
C GLY A 81 -2.46 -17.95 2.56
N ASP A 82 -1.38 -17.17 2.61
CA ASP A 82 -1.48 -15.73 2.92
C ASP A 82 -2.21 -14.97 1.80
N PRO A 83 -3.19 -14.11 2.14
CA PRO A 83 -3.84 -13.26 1.16
C PRO A 83 -2.86 -12.21 0.65
N ALA A 84 -2.35 -12.39 -0.58
CA ALA A 84 -1.69 -11.33 -1.30
C ALA A 84 -2.61 -10.65 -2.31
N PHE A 85 -2.44 -9.35 -2.37
CA PHE A 85 -2.98 -8.53 -3.42
C PHE A 85 -1.94 -7.47 -3.79
N ILE A 86 -2.15 -6.82 -4.92
CA ILE A 86 -1.31 -5.72 -5.36
C ILE A 86 -2.13 -4.46 -5.26
N THR A 87 -1.58 -3.43 -4.63
CA THR A 87 -2.13 -2.08 -4.70
C THR A 87 -1.27 -1.27 -5.67
N THR A 88 -1.90 -0.66 -6.65
CA THR A 88 -1.26 0.25 -7.60
C THR A 88 -1.84 1.65 -7.42
N LEU A 89 -0.97 2.63 -7.20
CA LEU A 89 -1.31 4.05 -7.28
C LEU A 89 -1.23 4.46 -8.74
N ARG A 90 -2.34 4.89 -9.32
CA ARG A 90 -2.42 5.27 -10.74
C ARG A 90 -2.28 6.77 -10.91
N GLY A 91 -1.53 7.18 -11.92
CA GLY A 91 -1.38 8.59 -12.28
C GLY A 91 -0.83 9.42 -11.12
N LEU A 92 0.43 9.17 -10.74
CA LEU A 92 1.10 9.91 -9.69
C LEU A 92 1.10 11.42 -9.99
N ARG A 93 0.93 12.23 -8.95
CA ARG A 93 0.93 13.70 -9.03
C ARG A 93 2.28 14.26 -8.60
N GLU A 94 2.46 15.57 -8.77
CA GLU A 94 3.73 16.29 -8.53
C GLU A 94 4.29 16.14 -7.09
N ASN A 95 3.46 15.74 -6.14
CA ASN A 95 3.81 15.53 -4.73
C ASN A 95 4.31 14.10 -4.41
N ALA A 96 4.56 13.26 -5.41
CA ALA A 96 5.19 11.95 -5.25
C ALA A 96 6.71 12.01 -5.46
N GLU A 97 7.41 12.89 -4.74
CA GLU A 97 8.87 13.05 -4.87
C GLU A 97 9.65 12.05 -3.99
N PRO A 98 10.71 11.39 -4.50
CA PRO A 98 11.55 10.51 -3.70
C PRO A 98 12.17 11.19 -2.47
N GLY A 99 12.09 10.53 -1.32
CA GLY A 99 12.58 11.08 -0.05
C GLY A 99 11.57 11.96 0.70
N GLU A 100 10.41 12.25 0.10
CA GLU A 100 9.30 12.88 0.80
C GLU A 100 8.36 11.85 1.43
N SER A 101 7.38 12.34 2.21
CA SER A 101 6.31 11.52 2.76
C SER A 101 4.95 12.15 2.48
N PHE A 102 3.95 11.33 2.24
CA PHE A 102 2.60 11.76 1.92
C PHE A 102 1.55 11.09 2.80
N SER A 103 0.41 11.75 2.98
CA SER A 103 -0.69 11.16 3.75
C SER A 103 -1.42 10.08 2.94
N VAL A 104 -1.67 8.95 3.59
CA VAL A 104 -2.51 7.87 3.10
C VAL A 104 -3.54 7.53 4.15
N THR A 105 -4.81 7.51 3.74
CA THR A 105 -5.90 7.02 4.58
C THR A 105 -6.27 5.61 4.17
N PHE A 106 -6.24 4.69 5.12
CA PHE A 106 -6.67 3.30 5.01
C PHE A 106 -8.10 3.19 5.52
N THR A 107 -9.02 2.68 4.68
CA THR A 107 -10.45 2.65 4.99
C THR A 107 -10.95 1.23 5.26
N PHE A 108 -11.82 1.12 6.25
CA PHE A 108 -12.44 -0.14 6.67
C PHE A 108 -13.96 0.03 6.69
N ALA A 109 -14.71 -1.04 6.40
CA ALA A 109 -16.18 -0.98 6.40
C ALA A 109 -16.76 -0.96 7.83
N ASP A 110 -16.04 -1.58 8.76
CA ASP A 110 -16.48 -1.90 10.12
C ASP A 110 -15.52 -1.38 11.21
N ARG A 111 -14.48 -0.64 10.81
CA ARG A 111 -13.49 -0.02 11.71
C ARG A 111 -13.27 1.44 11.30
N ASP A 112 -12.78 2.24 12.24
CA ASP A 112 -12.36 3.61 11.93
C ASP A 112 -11.20 3.62 10.92
N PRO A 113 -11.15 4.62 10.03
CA PRO A 113 -10.04 4.78 9.11
C PRO A 113 -8.74 5.10 9.86
N ILE A 114 -7.61 4.71 9.27
CA ILE A 114 -6.28 5.02 9.79
C ILE A 114 -5.57 5.91 8.79
N GLU A 115 -5.09 7.06 9.25
CA GLU A 115 -4.27 7.96 8.46
C GLU A 115 -2.81 7.86 8.92
N ILE A 116 -1.89 7.65 7.97
CA ILE A 116 -0.44 7.63 8.24
C ILE A 116 0.32 8.41 7.18
N MET A 117 1.49 8.92 7.57
CA MET A 117 2.47 9.44 6.63
C MET A 117 3.31 8.30 6.09
N VAL A 118 3.38 8.20 4.76
CA VAL A 118 4.06 7.11 4.07
C VAL A 118 5.23 7.68 3.27
N PRO A 119 6.46 7.18 3.47
CA PRO A 119 7.60 7.63 2.70
C PRO A 119 7.56 7.11 1.26
N VAL A 120 8.08 7.93 0.35
CA VAL A 120 8.56 7.48 -0.95
C VAL A 120 10.01 7.04 -0.77
N GLU A 121 10.32 5.76 -1.02
CA GLU A 121 11.68 5.27 -0.86
C GLU A 121 12.64 6.05 -1.76
N ALA A 122 13.82 6.37 -1.21
CA ALA A 122 14.89 6.93 -1.98
C ALA A 122 15.38 5.90 -3.00
N CYS A 123 15.83 6.40 -4.14
CA CYS A 123 16.42 5.55 -5.15
C CYS A 123 17.66 4.83 -4.63
N PRO A 124 17.78 3.51 -4.84
CA PRO A 124 19.00 2.80 -4.50
C PRO A 124 20.19 3.48 -5.17
N ALA A 125 21.22 3.80 -4.40
CA ALA A 125 22.45 4.33 -4.95
C ALA A 125 23.05 3.30 -5.92
N ALA A 126 23.39 3.74 -7.13
CA ALA A 126 24.04 2.93 -8.16
C ALA A 126 25.42 2.40 -7.69
#